data_AF-A0A6J6IEF0-F1
#
_entry.id   AF-A0A6J6IEF0-F1
#
_cell.length_a   1.000
_cell.length_b   1.000
_cell.length_c   1.000
_cell.angle_alpha   90.00
_cell.angle_beta   90.00
_cell.angle_gamma   90.00
#
_symmetry.space_group_name_H-M   'P 1'
#
loop_
_entity.id
_entity.type
_entity.pdbx_description
1 polymer ?
#
loop_
_entity_poly.entity_id
_entity_poly.type
_entity_poly.pdbx_seq_one_letter_code
_entity_poly.pdbx_strand_id
1 'polypeptide(L)'
;MVPAYYDNRHIRRLLKGNTVTTVLPLITEVFVLVHLTGMAILVGAFIINMRAKSNFPFTLMVWGAAIQLFTGTILVGLAYMSDDAPDNLKITIKTLLATGALIAAILGAKRQSHGESKLQPFFHTAGGFAVINLIIAVLWNAELYV
;
A
#
# COMPACT_ATOMS: atom_id res chain seq x y z
N MET A 1 53.52 -25.54 22.07
CA MET A 1 52.36 -24.95 22.78
C MET A 1 51.63 -24.09 21.75
N VAL A 2 50.46 -24.53 21.26
CA VAL A 2 49.71 -23.83 20.19
C VAL A 2 48.62 -22.96 20.84
N PRO A 3 48.44 -21.68 20.46
CA PRO A 3 47.43 -20.82 21.07
C PRO A 3 46.03 -21.29 20.69
N ALA A 4 45.12 -21.34 21.66
CA ALA A 4 43.72 -21.64 21.42
C ALA A 4 43.10 -20.54 20.52
N TYR A 5 42.66 -20.93 19.34
CA TYR A 5 41.96 -20.04 18.41
C TYR A 5 40.58 -19.70 19.01
N TYR A 6 40.43 -18.47 19.51
CA TYR A 6 39.19 -18.04 20.14
C TYR A 6 38.07 -17.96 19.09
N ASP A 7 37.11 -18.86 19.19
CA ASP A 7 36.03 -19.03 18.22
C ASP A 7 34.91 -18.00 18.42
N ASN A 8 34.94 -16.95 17.60
CA ASN A 8 33.98 -15.85 17.62
C ASN A 8 32.63 -16.16 16.94
N ARG A 9 32.31 -17.43 16.64
CA ARG A 9 31.03 -17.80 15.98
C ARG A 9 29.80 -17.42 16.80
N HIS A 10 29.89 -17.44 18.14
CA HIS A 10 28.78 -17.04 19.01
C HIS A 10 28.52 -15.52 18.96
N ILE A 11 29.57 -14.69 19.00
CA ILE A 11 29.44 -13.22 18.91
C ILE A 11 28.87 -12.81 17.55
N ARG A 12 29.33 -13.45 16.46
CA ARG A 12 28.78 -13.22 15.12
C ARG A 12 27.31 -13.62 14.98
N ARG A 13 26.85 -14.68 15.67
CA ARG A 13 25.42 -15.05 15.74
C ARG A 13 24.59 -14.04 16.51
N LEU A 14 25.09 -13.51 17.62
CA LEU A 14 24.38 -12.51 18.43
C LEU A 14 24.21 -11.19 17.67
N LEU A 15 25.24 -10.74 16.96
CA LEU A 15 25.16 -9.55 16.12
C LEU A 15 24.22 -9.76 14.92
N LYS A 16 24.33 -10.89 14.19
CA LYS A 16 23.41 -11.22 13.09
C LYS A 16 21.96 -11.35 13.53
N GLY A 17 21.72 -11.93 14.70
CA GLY A 17 20.39 -12.11 15.29
C GLY A 17 19.71 -10.76 15.50
N ASN A 18 20.39 -9.85 16.20
CA ASN A 18 19.86 -8.51 16.50
C ASN A 18 19.57 -7.71 15.23
N THR A 19 20.49 -7.69 14.26
CA THR A 19 20.29 -6.92 13.02
C THR A 19 19.08 -7.40 12.23
N VAL A 20 18.90 -8.72 12.05
CA VAL A 20 17.75 -9.28 11.30
C VAL A 20 16.43 -9.03 12.04
N THR A 21 16.41 -9.17 13.37
CA THR A 21 15.22 -8.92 14.19
C THR A 21 14.79 -7.46 14.21
N THR A 22 15.70 -6.51 13.96
CA THR A 22 15.38 -5.06 13.96
C THR A 22 15.14 -4.47 12.58
N VAL A 23 15.80 -4.99 11.53
CA VAL A 23 15.72 -4.39 10.18
C VAL A 23 14.41 -4.70 9.48
N LEU A 24 13.88 -5.92 9.58
CA LEU A 24 12.66 -6.30 8.88
C LEU A 24 11.42 -5.53 9.38
N PRO A 25 11.20 -5.36 10.70
CA PRO A 25 10.14 -4.50 11.22
C PRO A 25 10.30 -3.04 10.79
N LEU A 26 11.51 -2.48 10.89
CA LEU A 26 11.77 -1.10 10.47
C LEU A 26 11.44 -0.85 9.00
N ILE A 27 11.85 -1.77 8.11
CA ILE A 27 11.51 -1.69 6.68
C ILE A 27 9.99 -1.73 6.50
N THR A 28 9.32 -2.65 7.20
CA THR A 28 7.86 -2.79 7.15
C THR A 28 7.16 -1.51 7.58
N GLU A 29 7.56 -0.92 8.71
CA GLU A 29 7.00 0.33 9.24
C GLU A 29 7.19 1.50 8.27
N VAL A 30 8.37 1.63 7.67
CA VAL A 30 8.63 2.65 6.64
C VAL A 30 7.71 2.46 5.44
N PHE A 31 7.53 1.23 4.95
CA PHE A 31 6.62 0.95 3.84
C PHE A 31 5.16 1.19 4.23
N VAL A 32 4.75 0.87 5.46
CA VAL A 32 3.41 1.19 5.97
C VAL A 32 3.19 2.71 5.99
N LEU A 33 4.17 3.49 6.45
CA LEU A 33 4.08 4.96 6.45
C LEU A 33 3.89 5.51 5.03
N VAL A 34 4.70 5.04 4.07
CA VAL A 34 4.58 5.45 2.66
C VAL A 34 3.24 4.99 2.07
N HIS A 35 2.79 3.78 2.40
CA HIS A 35 1.50 3.24 1.98
C HIS A 35 0.35 4.14 2.46
N LEU A 36 0.30 4.45 3.76
CA LEU A 36 -0.72 5.33 4.35
C LEU A 36 -0.67 6.74 3.75
N THR A 37 0.53 7.25 3.44
CA THR A 37 0.68 8.55 2.77
C THR A 37 0.06 8.52 1.37
N GLY A 38 0.31 7.49 0.57
CA GLY A 38 -0.33 7.30 -0.73
C GLY A 38 -1.86 7.18 -0.62
N MET A 39 -2.34 6.49 0.41
CA MET A 39 -3.78 6.39 0.69
C MET A 39 -4.39 7.75 1.04
N ALA A 40 -3.72 8.55 1.87
CA ALA A 40 -4.17 9.89 2.23
C ALA A 40 -4.24 10.82 1.01
N ILE A 41 -3.26 10.75 0.11
CA ILE A 41 -3.28 11.50 -1.17
C ILE A 41 -4.48 11.09 -2.01
N LEU A 42 -4.67 9.78 -2.23
CA LEU A 42 -5.72 9.26 -3.11
C LEU A 42 -7.13 9.54 -2.57
N VAL A 43 -7.37 9.21 -1.31
CA VAL A 43 -8.67 9.41 -0.63
C VAL A 43 -8.92 10.90 -0.41
N GLY A 44 -7.91 11.68 -0.03
CA GLY A 44 -8.02 13.13 0.14
C GLY A 44 -8.37 13.84 -1.17
N ALA A 45 -7.69 13.50 -2.27
CA ALA A 45 -8.00 14.04 -3.60
C ALA A 45 -9.46 13.73 -4.01
N PHE A 46 -9.96 12.54 -3.67
CA PHE A 46 -11.34 12.14 -3.93
C PHE A 46 -12.34 12.94 -3.08
N ILE A 47 -12.17 12.99 -1.76
CA ILE A 47 -13.12 13.64 -0.85
C ILE A 47 -13.23 15.14 -1.14
N ILE A 48 -12.10 15.83 -1.32
CA ILE A 48 -12.07 17.27 -1.60
C ILE A 48 -12.80 17.60 -2.91
N ASN A 49 -12.73 16.70 -3.90
CA ASN A 49 -13.28 16.93 -5.24
C ASN A 49 -14.59 16.17 -5.48
N MET A 50 -15.23 15.61 -4.45
CA MET A 50 -16.41 14.74 -4.61
C MET A 50 -17.62 15.46 -5.23
N ARG A 51 -17.69 16.79 -5.09
CA ARG A 51 -18.74 17.63 -5.70
C ARG A 51 -18.32 18.26 -7.04
N ALA A 52 -17.06 18.09 -7.45
CA ALA A 52 -16.56 18.62 -8.70
C ALA A 52 -17.29 17.98 -9.89
N LYS A 53 -17.48 18.76 -10.95
CA LYS A 53 -18.10 18.30 -12.20
C LYS A 53 -17.12 18.19 -13.36
N SER A 54 -15.96 18.84 -13.24
CA SER A 54 -14.86 18.88 -14.19
C SER A 54 -13.54 19.14 -13.44
N ASN A 55 -12.40 19.12 -14.14
CA ASN A 55 -11.07 19.40 -13.60
C ASN A 55 -10.69 18.48 -12.42
N PHE A 56 -10.89 17.18 -12.60
CA PHE A 56 -10.59 16.21 -11.56
C PHE A 56 -9.08 16.09 -11.34
N PRO A 57 -8.63 15.85 -10.08
CA PRO A 57 -7.22 15.79 -9.73
C PRO A 57 -6.57 14.45 -10.11
N PHE A 58 -6.78 13.96 -11.34
CA PHE A 58 -6.34 12.62 -11.74
C PHE A 58 -4.84 12.39 -11.58
N THR A 59 -4.00 13.41 -11.78
CA THR A 59 -2.55 13.29 -11.54
C THR A 59 -2.23 12.89 -10.10
N LEU A 60 -2.87 13.52 -9.11
CA LEU A 60 -2.70 13.15 -7.70
C LEU A 60 -3.23 11.74 -7.42
N MET A 61 -4.37 11.39 -8.02
CA MET A 61 -4.96 10.07 -7.86
C MET A 61 -4.09 8.96 -8.47
N VAL A 62 -3.44 9.21 -9.62
CA VAL A 62 -2.48 8.27 -10.22
C VAL A 62 -1.30 8.06 -9.29
N TRP A 63 -0.68 9.12 -8.76
CA TRP A 63 0.44 8.99 -7.81
C TRP A 63 0.02 8.27 -6.53
N GLY A 64 -1.12 8.64 -5.94
CA GLY A 64 -1.63 7.97 -4.74
C GLY A 64 -1.91 6.48 -4.96
N ALA A 65 -2.56 6.13 -6.08
CA ALA A 65 -2.86 4.74 -6.43
C ALA A 65 -1.60 3.93 -6.81
N ALA A 66 -0.62 4.55 -7.48
CA ALA A 66 0.64 3.90 -7.81
C ALA A 66 1.47 3.61 -6.55
N ILE A 67 1.57 4.57 -5.63
CA ILE A 67 2.20 4.36 -4.31
C ILE A 67 1.51 3.21 -3.59
N GLN A 68 0.19 3.21 -3.56
CA GLN A 68 -0.62 2.16 -2.93
C GLN A 68 -0.32 0.77 -3.48
N LEU A 69 -0.35 0.60 -4.80
CA LEU A 69 -0.13 -0.71 -5.43
C LEU A 69 1.34 -1.17 -5.26
N PHE A 70 2.29 -0.26 -5.42
CA PHE A 70 3.71 -0.56 -5.28
C PHE A 70 4.07 -0.96 -3.85
N THR A 71 3.75 -0.11 -2.87
CA THR A 71 4.03 -0.39 -1.46
C THR A 71 3.21 -1.57 -0.94
N GLY A 72 1.96 -1.73 -1.37
CA GLY A 72 1.13 -2.87 -1.01
C GLY A 72 1.74 -4.20 -1.46
N THR A 73 2.29 -4.26 -2.68
CA THR A 73 2.98 -5.46 -3.19
C THR A 73 4.21 -5.79 -2.35
N ILE A 74 4.99 -4.79 -1.96
CA ILE A 74 6.16 -4.97 -1.09
C ILE A 74 5.73 -5.46 0.29
N LEU A 75 4.71 -4.85 0.90
CA LEU A 75 4.18 -5.26 2.20
C LEU A 75 3.65 -6.69 2.20
N VAL A 76 3.06 -7.15 1.08
CA VAL A 76 2.70 -8.57 0.91
C VAL A 76 3.95 -9.45 0.96
N GLY A 77 5.00 -9.11 0.21
CA GLY A 77 6.26 -9.84 0.24
C GLY A 77 6.88 -9.91 1.64
N LEU A 78 6.87 -8.79 2.37
CA LEU A 78 7.36 -8.73 3.75
C LEU A 78 6.48 -9.56 4.70
N ALA A 79 5.16 -9.58 4.52
CA ALA A 79 4.24 -10.40 5.31
C ALA A 79 4.44 -11.91 5.08
N TYR A 80 4.95 -12.32 3.92
CA TYR A 80 5.33 -13.71 3.68
C TYR A 80 6.70 -14.09 4.26
N MET A 81 7.48 -13.11 4.71
CA MET A 81 8.75 -13.32 5.41
C MET A 81 8.58 -13.35 6.94
N SER A 82 7.42 -12.96 7.45
CA SER A 82 7.06 -13.10 8.87
C SER A 82 6.59 -14.52 9.21
N ASP A 83 6.56 -14.83 10.50
CA ASP A 83 6.20 -16.15 11.00
C ASP A 83 4.70 -16.50 10.81
N ASP A 84 3.84 -15.48 10.70
CA ASP A 84 2.39 -15.66 10.50
C ASP A 84 2.01 -15.68 9.02
N ALA A 85 1.16 -16.65 8.64
CA ALA A 85 0.62 -16.74 7.29
C ALA A 85 -0.40 -15.62 7.03
N PRO A 86 -0.23 -14.81 5.96
CA PRO A 86 -1.17 -13.74 5.67
C PRO A 86 -2.47 -14.26 5.03
N ASP A 87 -3.57 -13.53 5.26
CA ASP A 87 -4.85 -13.78 4.59
C ASP A 87 -4.79 -13.41 3.11
N ASN A 88 -4.67 -14.43 2.26
CA ASN A 88 -4.58 -14.28 0.81
C ASN A 88 -5.86 -13.76 0.14
N LEU A 89 -7.02 -14.02 0.73
CA LEU A 89 -8.28 -13.47 0.20
C LEU A 89 -8.30 -11.96 0.41
N LYS A 90 -7.93 -11.51 1.61
CA LYS A 90 -7.78 -10.08 1.94
C LYS A 90 -6.76 -9.40 1.02
N ILE A 91 -5.60 -10.03 0.80
CA ILE A 91 -4.57 -9.51 -0.12
C ILE A 91 -5.11 -9.37 -1.54
N THR A 92 -5.79 -10.41 -2.05
CA THR A 92 -6.32 -10.43 -3.42
C THR A 92 -7.32 -9.30 -3.64
N ILE A 93 -8.30 -9.15 -2.73
CA ILE A 93 -9.32 -8.11 -2.83
C ILE A 93 -8.70 -6.71 -2.80
N LYS A 94 -7.80 -6.45 -1.85
CA LYS A 94 -7.13 -5.14 -1.75
C LYS A 94 -6.32 -4.81 -3.00
N THR A 95 -5.62 -5.80 -3.54
CA THR A 95 -4.79 -5.63 -4.75
C THR A 95 -5.67 -5.33 -5.97
N LEU A 96 -6.80 -6.02 -6.12
CA LEU A 96 -7.76 -5.75 -7.20
C LEU A 96 -8.34 -4.34 -7.10
N LEU A 97 -8.74 -3.90 -5.90
CA LEU A 97 -9.26 -2.55 -5.69
C LEU A 97 -8.21 -1.47 -5.98
N ALA A 98 -6.99 -1.64 -5.47
CA ALA A 98 -5.88 -0.70 -5.75
C ALA A 98 -5.54 -0.64 -7.25
N THR A 99 -5.52 -1.79 -7.93
CA THR A 99 -5.29 -1.87 -9.37
C THR A 99 -6.40 -1.19 -10.17
N GLY A 100 -7.66 -1.48 -9.84
CA GLY A 100 -8.81 -0.83 -10.48
C GLY A 100 -8.82 0.69 -10.26
N ALA A 101 -8.42 1.14 -9.07
CA ALA A 101 -8.30 2.56 -8.77
C ALA A 101 -7.23 3.24 -9.63
N LEU A 102 -6.06 2.61 -9.77
CA LEU A 102 -4.97 3.10 -10.61
C LEU A 102 -5.38 3.16 -12.08
N ILE A 103 -5.99 2.09 -12.60
CA ILE A 103 -6.47 2.04 -13.99
C ILE A 103 -7.49 3.15 -14.25
N ALA A 104 -8.49 3.30 -13.37
CA ALA A 104 -9.50 4.34 -13.49
C ALA A 104 -8.87 5.75 -13.47
N ALA A 105 -7.91 6.00 -12.57
CA ALA A 105 -7.20 7.28 -12.50
C ALA A 105 -6.38 7.56 -13.77
N ILE A 106 -5.65 6.57 -14.31
CA ILE A 106 -4.87 6.71 -15.55
C ILE A 106 -5.79 6.99 -16.74
N LEU A 107 -6.87 6.22 -16.89
CA LEU A 107 -7.84 6.42 -17.97
C LEU A 107 -8.51 7.79 -17.87
N GLY A 108 -8.87 8.21 -16.66
CA GLY A 108 -9.39 9.56 -16.39
C GLY A 108 -8.41 10.66 -16.76
N ALA A 109 -7.13 10.53 -16.35
CA ALA A 109 -6.07 11.49 -16.67
C ALA A 109 -5.90 11.63 -18.19
N LYS A 110 -5.82 10.50 -18.90
CA LYS A 110 -5.66 10.45 -20.35
C LYS A 110 -6.82 11.14 -21.07
N ARG A 111 -8.06 10.80 -20.70
CA ARG A 111 -9.26 11.41 -21.29
C ARG A 111 -9.36 12.91 -21.00
N GLN A 112 -9.00 13.33 -19.79
CA GLN A 112 -8.96 14.74 -19.43
C GLN A 112 -7.93 15.52 -20.26
N SER A 113 -6.75 14.94 -20.52
CA SER A 113 -5.75 15.56 -21.39
C SER A 113 -6.20 15.72 -22.85
N HIS A 114 -7.17 14.92 -23.29
CA HIS A 114 -7.80 15.04 -24.61
C HIS A 114 -9.03 15.95 -24.62
N GLY A 115 -9.38 16.59 -23.50
CA GLY A 115 -10.54 17.49 -23.41
C GLY A 115 -11.90 16.78 -23.40
N GLU A 116 -11.96 15.49 -23.06
CA GLU A 116 -13.24 14.77 -22.92
C GLU A 116 -14.05 15.28 -21.73
N SER A 117 -15.38 15.36 -21.88
CA SER A 117 -16.29 15.87 -20.84
C SER A 117 -16.80 14.81 -19.86
N LYS A 118 -16.80 13.53 -20.23
CA LYS A 118 -17.36 12.42 -19.41
C LYS A 118 -16.31 11.79 -18.51
N LEU A 119 -15.84 12.55 -17.51
CA LEU A 119 -14.74 12.13 -16.62
C LEU A 119 -15.20 11.58 -15.25
N GLN A 120 -16.39 11.97 -14.79
CA GLN A 120 -16.93 11.59 -13.48
C GLN A 120 -16.89 10.08 -13.18
N PRO A 121 -17.22 9.17 -14.12
CA PRO A 121 -17.17 7.74 -13.83
C PRO A 121 -15.76 7.28 -13.42
N PHE A 122 -14.72 7.75 -14.11
CA PHE A 122 -13.33 7.41 -13.79
C PHE A 122 -12.91 7.94 -12.41
N PHE A 123 -13.31 9.18 -12.10
CA PHE A 123 -13.04 9.79 -10.81
C PHE A 123 -13.71 9.03 -9.66
N HIS A 124 -15.01 8.72 -9.78
CA HIS A 124 -15.74 7.98 -8.76
C HIS A 124 -15.31 6.53 -8.64
N THR A 125 -14.93 5.86 -9.72
CA THR A 125 -14.34 4.52 -9.65
C THR A 125 -13.00 4.56 -8.91
N ALA A 126 -12.10 5.49 -9.27
CA ALA A 126 -10.79 5.58 -8.63
C ALA A 126 -10.88 5.88 -7.13
N GLY A 127 -11.67 6.90 -6.76
CA GLY A 127 -11.86 7.26 -5.36
C GLY A 127 -12.71 6.28 -4.57
N GLY A 128 -13.78 5.74 -5.18
CA GLY A 128 -14.65 4.74 -4.55
C GLY A 128 -13.90 3.46 -4.22
N PHE A 129 -13.08 2.95 -5.15
CA PHE A 129 -12.25 1.78 -4.89
C PHE A 129 -11.23 2.05 -3.79
N ALA A 130 -10.64 3.25 -3.73
CA ALA A 130 -9.73 3.64 -2.66
C ALA A 130 -10.41 3.64 -1.28
N VAL A 131 -11.62 4.18 -1.19
CA VAL A 131 -12.40 4.21 0.07
C VAL A 131 -12.81 2.80 0.48
N ILE A 132 -13.29 1.96 -0.44
CA ILE A 132 -13.62 0.55 -0.15
C ILE A 132 -12.37 -0.19 0.32
N ASN A 133 -11.22 0.03 -0.33
CA ASN A 133 -9.95 -0.58 0.06
C ASN A 133 -9.52 -0.19 1.47
N LEU A 134 -9.67 1.10 1.83
CA LEU A 134 -9.43 1.61 3.19
C LEU A 134 -10.38 0.97 4.22
N ILE A 135 -11.68 0.89 3.91
CA ILE A 135 -12.68 0.26 4.78
C ILE A 135 -12.31 -1.20 5.04
N ILE A 136 -11.98 -1.96 4.00
CA ILE A 136 -11.52 -3.36 4.13
C ILE A 136 -10.23 -3.43 4.96
N ALA A 137 -9.33 -2.47 4.80
CA ALA A 137 -8.10 -2.46 5.57
C ALA A 137 -8.36 -2.36 7.08
N VAL A 138 -9.30 -1.52 7.49
CA VAL A 138 -9.62 -1.25 8.90
C VAL A 138 -10.59 -2.28 9.47
N LEU A 139 -11.67 -2.61 8.76
CA LEU A 139 -12.78 -3.39 9.31
C LEU A 139 -12.61 -4.90 9.20
N TRP A 140 -11.78 -5.42 8.28
CA TRP A 140 -11.62 -6.87 8.11
C TRP A 140 -10.96 -7.55 9.32
N ASN A 141 -10.16 -6.80 10.09
CA ASN A 141 -9.57 -7.30 11.35
C ASN A 141 -10.29 -6.75 12.59
N ALA A 142 -11.29 -5.88 12.41
CA ALA A 142 -12.10 -5.47 13.53
C ALA A 142 -12.97 -6.68 13.87
N GLU A 143 -12.65 -7.38 14.96
CA GLU A 143 -13.57 -8.26 15.67
C GLU A 143 -14.77 -7.43 16.12
N LEU A 144 -15.63 -7.06 15.17
CA LEU A 144 -16.93 -6.48 15.42
C LEU A 144 -17.90 -7.65 15.41
N TYR A 145 -18.08 -8.19 16.62
CA TYR A 145 -19.13 -9.12 17.06
C TYR A 145 -18.99 -10.58 16.57
N VAL A 146 -18.38 -11.44 17.40
CA VAL A 146 -19.01 -12.44 18.30
C VAL A 146 -17.95 -12.94 19.28
#